data_AF-A0AAD9DT39-F1
#
_entry.id   AF-A0AAD9DT39-F1
#
_cell.length_a   1.000
_cell.length_b   1.000
_cell.length_c   1.000
_cell.angle_alpha   90.00
_cell.angle_beta   90.00
_cell.angle_gamma   90.00
#
_symmetry.space_group_name_H-M   'P 1'
#
loop_
_entity.id
_entity.type
_entity.pdbx_description
1 polymer ?
#
loop_
_entity_poly.entity_id
_entity_poly.type
_entity_poly.pdbx_seq_one_letter_code
_entity_poly.pdbx_strand_id
1 'polypeptide(L)'
;ICKICWCQTYSEASGLDMEDYYWQPSLFPKQRFNADYELSAKQGADTMAYIALLEEKLQPALLHTFWVDAENYSSLTKPWFAAHSPFPLGFFVPGRLAGAALSRILLTKAEAPLHSIAEVEGKVKAQKRRPVSSSIYSDAKECLNLLSHRLGTSLYFFGNAPTSLDAFVFGYLAPLHKASLPSGQLQQHLKQLHNLCHFCSTILQNYFTEAGSGRPHSNQDAVDANLQKLTQLVNKESNLIEK
;
A
#
# COMPACT_ATOMS: atom_id res chain seq x y z
N ILE A 1 -9.51 1.34 -2.56
CA ILE A 1 -9.04 2.65 -2.01
C ILE A 1 -9.21 2.69 -0.50
N CYS A 2 -10.44 2.48 0.04
CA CYS A 2 -10.75 2.69 1.46
C CYS A 2 -9.94 1.85 2.45
N LYS A 3 -9.80 0.53 2.27
CA LYS A 3 -9.05 -0.32 3.22
C LYS A 3 -7.53 -0.15 3.12
N ILE A 4 -7.00 0.14 1.94
CA ILE A 4 -5.54 0.25 1.71
C ILE A 4 -5.02 1.60 2.21
N CYS A 5 -5.72 2.70 1.90
CA CYS A 5 -5.36 4.02 2.45
C CYS A 5 -5.57 4.06 3.96
N TRP A 6 -6.61 3.38 4.48
CA TRP A 6 -6.80 3.21 5.92
C TRP A 6 -5.70 2.35 6.54
N CYS A 7 -5.32 1.19 6.00
CA CYS A 7 -4.24 0.37 6.54
C CYS A 7 -2.88 1.09 6.52
N GLN A 8 -2.53 1.77 5.42
CA GLN A 8 -1.26 2.48 5.33
C GLN A 8 -1.15 3.59 6.38
N THR A 9 -2.25 4.33 6.62
CA THR A 9 -2.27 5.44 7.58
C THR A 9 -2.56 5.01 9.03
N TYR A 10 -3.33 3.94 9.24
CA TYR A 10 -3.65 3.39 10.57
C TYR A 10 -2.50 2.57 11.15
N SER A 11 -1.72 1.87 10.31
CA SER A 11 -0.47 1.21 10.72
C SER A 11 0.58 2.22 11.21
N GLU A 12 0.61 3.41 10.62
CA GLU A 12 1.56 4.49 10.98
C GLU A 12 1.10 5.28 12.22
N ALA A 13 -0.22 5.41 12.47
CA ALA A 13 -0.76 6.14 13.62
C ALA A 13 -0.63 5.38 14.95
N SER A 14 -0.43 4.06 14.92
CA SER A 14 -0.26 3.22 16.12
C SER A 14 1.14 3.23 16.74
N GLY A 15 2.14 3.87 16.12
CA GLY A 15 3.51 3.90 16.65
C GLY A 15 4.13 2.50 16.84
N LEU A 16 3.62 1.51 16.10
CA LEU A 16 4.20 0.19 15.99
C LEU A 16 5.15 0.27 14.80
N ASP A 17 6.46 0.15 15.05
CA ASP A 17 7.43 -0.01 13.98
C ASP A 17 7.00 -1.23 13.14
N MET A 18 6.77 -1.01 11.85
CA MET A 18 6.43 -2.05 10.89
C MET A 18 7.57 -3.08 10.72
N GLU A 19 8.74 -2.84 11.33
CA GLU A 19 9.81 -3.82 11.45
C GLU A 19 9.48 -4.96 12.44
N ASP A 20 8.71 -4.70 13.50
CA ASP A 20 8.42 -5.72 14.54
C ASP A 20 7.35 -6.74 14.10
N TYR A 21 6.49 -6.39 13.15
CA TYR A 21 5.39 -7.27 12.70
C TYR A 21 5.79 -8.29 11.62
N TYR A 22 6.91 -8.10 10.92
CA TYR A 22 7.26 -8.89 9.73
C TYR A 22 8.61 -9.63 9.79
N TRP A 23 9.48 -9.33 10.76
CA TRP A 23 10.84 -9.92 10.84
C TRP A 23 11.17 -10.69 12.13
N GLN A 24 10.20 -11.42 12.69
CA GLN A 24 10.52 -12.53 13.61
C GLN A 24 10.43 -13.88 12.87
N PRO A 25 11.58 -14.53 12.53
CA PRO A 25 11.61 -15.86 11.90
C PRO A 25 10.95 -16.97 12.73
N SER A 26 10.52 -16.68 13.96
CA SER A 26 10.09 -17.63 14.98
C SER A 26 8.59 -17.70 15.22
N LEU A 27 7.76 -16.79 14.68
CA LEU A 27 6.34 -16.70 15.08
C LEU A 27 5.34 -17.30 14.07
N PHE A 28 5.74 -17.51 12.82
CA PHE A 28 4.91 -18.22 11.85
C PHE A 28 5.60 -19.52 11.43
N PRO A 29 5.09 -20.70 11.85
CA PRO A 29 5.56 -21.97 11.33
C PRO A 29 5.50 -21.92 9.80
N LYS A 30 6.47 -22.55 9.13
CA LYS A 30 6.60 -22.70 7.67
C LYS A 30 5.42 -23.46 7.03
N GLN A 31 4.19 -23.02 7.25
CA GLN A 31 2.97 -23.59 6.73
C GLN A 31 2.31 -22.57 5.82
N ARG A 32 2.54 -22.73 4.51
CA ARG A 32 1.67 -22.42 3.36
C ARG A 32 0.94 -21.06 3.24
N PHE A 33 1.12 -20.11 4.16
CA PHE A 33 0.50 -18.78 4.11
C PHE A 33 1.49 -17.64 3.81
N ASN A 34 2.79 -17.93 3.67
CA ASN A 34 3.77 -16.92 3.27
C ASN A 34 3.74 -16.77 1.73
N ALA A 35 3.41 -15.57 1.25
CA ALA A 35 3.41 -15.23 -0.18
C ALA A 35 4.81 -15.38 -0.82
N ASP A 36 5.86 -15.36 -0.01
CA ASP A 36 7.26 -15.41 -0.44
C ASP A 36 7.86 -16.82 -0.30
N TYR A 37 7.06 -17.85 -0.05
CA TYR A 37 7.55 -19.20 0.19
C TYR A 37 8.42 -19.75 -0.95
N GLU A 38 8.10 -19.39 -2.19
CA GLU A 38 8.84 -19.83 -3.39
C GLU A 38 9.98 -18.89 -3.80
N LEU A 39 10.24 -17.82 -3.03
CA LEU A 39 11.30 -16.88 -3.35
C LEU A 39 12.68 -17.42 -2.99
N SER A 40 13.62 -17.24 -3.91
CA SER A 40 15.05 -17.45 -3.63
C SER A 40 15.56 -16.42 -2.63
N ALA A 41 16.65 -16.73 -1.92
CA ALA A 41 17.29 -15.79 -0.99
C ALA A 41 17.65 -14.44 -1.65
N LYS A 42 18.03 -14.48 -2.93
CA LYS A 42 18.27 -13.27 -3.73
C LYS A 42 17.00 -12.45 -3.93
N GLN A 43 15.88 -13.09 -4.28
CA GLN A 43 14.59 -12.39 -4.44
C GLN A 43 14.07 -11.85 -3.10
N GLY A 44 14.32 -12.56 -1.99
CA GLY A 44 14.03 -12.04 -0.65
C GLY A 44 14.82 -10.77 -0.34
N ALA A 45 16.11 -10.73 -0.67
CA ALA A 45 16.92 -9.52 -0.53
C ALA A 45 16.45 -8.39 -1.46
N ASP A 46 16.14 -8.70 -2.73
CA ASP A 46 15.57 -7.74 -3.67
C ASP A 46 14.26 -7.14 -3.13
N THR A 47 13.40 -7.96 -2.51
CA THR A 47 12.13 -7.53 -1.90
C THR A 47 12.36 -6.44 -0.85
N MET A 48 13.27 -6.68 0.09
CA MET A 48 13.60 -5.69 1.12
C MET A 48 14.19 -4.42 0.53
N ALA A 49 15.06 -4.54 -0.48
CA ALA A 49 15.63 -3.38 -1.15
C ALA A 49 14.56 -2.52 -1.84
N TYR A 50 13.57 -3.15 -2.50
CA TYR A 50 12.47 -2.42 -3.14
C TYR A 50 11.50 -1.80 -2.12
N ILE A 51 11.24 -2.47 -1.00
CA ILE A 51 10.42 -1.89 0.08
C ILE A 51 11.10 -0.64 0.64
N ALA A 52 12.40 -0.72 0.97
CA ALA A 52 13.17 0.43 1.42
C ALA A 52 13.20 1.56 0.38
N LEU A 53 13.30 1.22 -0.91
CA LEU A 53 13.23 2.21 -2.00
C LEU A 53 11.87 2.93 -2.03
N LEU A 54 10.76 2.20 -1.86
CA LEU A 54 9.41 2.78 -1.82
C LEU A 54 9.25 3.74 -0.64
N GLU A 55 9.69 3.33 0.54
CA GLU A 55 9.61 4.12 1.77
C GLU A 55 10.46 5.39 1.68
N GLU A 56 11.67 5.29 1.13
CA GLU A 56 12.57 6.43 1.07
C GLU A 56 12.22 7.39 -0.08
N LYS A 57 11.78 6.88 -1.24
CA LYS A 57 11.60 7.71 -2.45
C LYS A 57 10.14 8.02 -2.78
N LEU A 58 9.22 7.08 -2.60
CA LEU A 58 7.83 7.24 -3.03
C LEU A 58 6.91 7.74 -1.89
N GLN A 59 7.07 7.21 -0.67
CA GLN A 59 6.24 7.55 0.48
C GLN A 59 6.19 9.05 0.78
N PRO A 60 7.30 9.81 0.79
CA PRO A 60 7.26 11.24 1.10
C PRO A 60 6.46 12.04 0.06
N ALA A 61 6.52 11.63 -1.21
CA ALA A 61 5.76 12.27 -2.27
C ALA A 61 4.26 11.95 -2.18
N LEU A 62 3.88 10.74 -1.80
CA LEU A 62 2.47 10.40 -1.53
C LEU A 62 1.93 11.18 -0.33
N LEU A 63 2.68 11.21 0.78
CA LEU A 63 2.31 11.98 1.97
C LEU A 63 2.10 13.46 1.59
N HIS A 64 3.02 14.03 0.81
CA HIS A 64 2.85 15.40 0.33
C HIS A 64 1.60 15.54 -0.55
N THR A 65 1.39 14.63 -1.51
CA THR A 65 0.27 14.68 -2.45
C THR A 65 -1.09 14.64 -1.75
N PHE A 66 -1.26 13.79 -0.73
CA PHE A 66 -2.55 13.58 -0.08
C PHE A 66 -2.79 14.50 1.13
N TRP A 67 -1.74 14.84 1.89
CA TRP A 67 -1.88 15.50 3.19
C TRP A 67 -1.36 16.93 3.25
N VAL A 68 -0.45 17.32 2.35
CA VAL A 68 0.22 18.64 2.38
C VAL A 68 -0.23 19.54 1.23
N ASP A 69 -0.45 18.97 0.04
CA ASP A 69 -0.98 19.70 -1.10
C ASP A 69 -2.39 20.25 -0.78
N ALA A 70 -2.52 21.58 -0.80
CA ALA A 70 -3.70 22.26 -0.30
C ALA A 70 -4.96 21.93 -1.12
N GLU A 71 -4.84 21.77 -2.43
CA GLU A 71 -5.95 21.46 -3.32
C GLU A 71 -6.44 20.02 -3.10
N ASN A 72 -5.52 19.06 -3.09
CA ASN A 72 -5.85 17.66 -2.88
C ASN A 72 -6.39 17.41 -1.45
N TYR A 73 -5.78 18.03 -0.43
CA TYR A 73 -6.19 17.84 0.95
C TYR A 73 -7.60 18.37 1.22
N SER A 74 -7.90 19.59 0.74
CA SER A 74 -9.20 20.24 0.97
C SER A 74 -10.34 19.60 0.16
N SER A 75 -10.08 19.19 -1.09
CA SER A 75 -11.09 18.66 -2.00
C SER A 75 -11.37 17.17 -1.82
N LEU A 76 -10.35 16.36 -1.49
CA LEU A 76 -10.44 14.91 -1.48
C LEU A 76 -10.15 14.33 -0.09
N THR A 77 -8.92 14.52 0.41
CA THR A 77 -8.44 13.74 1.57
C THR A 77 -9.21 14.05 2.85
N LYS A 78 -9.27 15.32 3.26
CA LYS A 78 -9.96 15.75 4.48
C LYS A 78 -11.44 15.36 4.49
N PRO A 79 -12.28 15.73 3.49
CA PRO A 79 -13.70 15.40 3.53
C PRO A 79 -13.93 13.90 3.51
N TRP A 80 -13.13 13.14 2.75
CA TRP A 80 -13.24 11.68 2.72
C TRP A 80 -12.95 11.04 4.08
N PHE A 81 -11.84 11.41 4.74
CA PHE A 81 -11.50 10.86 6.06
C PHE A 81 -12.48 11.30 7.14
N ALA A 82 -12.97 12.55 7.09
CA ALA A 82 -13.98 13.04 8.03
C ALA A 82 -15.29 12.26 7.91
N ALA A 83 -15.72 11.93 6.69
CA ALA A 83 -16.96 11.17 6.44
C ALA A 83 -16.88 9.70 6.88
N HIS A 84 -15.70 9.10 6.87
CA HIS A 84 -15.49 7.69 7.25
C HIS A 84 -14.99 7.52 8.69
N SER A 85 -14.93 8.59 9.47
CA SER A 85 -14.56 8.56 10.89
C SER A 85 -15.80 8.77 11.76
N PRO A 86 -16.03 7.96 12.81
CA PRO A 86 -17.16 8.16 13.70
C PRO A 86 -17.02 9.49 14.44
N PHE A 87 -18.14 10.14 14.74
CA PHE A 87 -18.14 11.31 15.62
C PHE A 87 -17.56 10.91 17.00
N PRO A 88 -16.59 11.67 17.57
CA PRO A 88 -16.07 12.98 17.14
C PRO A 88 -14.73 12.92 16.37
N LEU A 89 -14.24 11.73 16.01
CA LEU A 89 -12.90 11.54 15.44
C LEU A 89 -12.70 12.25 14.09
N GLY A 90 -13.75 12.39 13.27
CA GLY A 90 -13.67 13.08 11.97
C GLY A 90 -13.20 14.54 12.03
N PHE A 91 -13.34 15.21 13.18
CA PHE A 91 -12.86 16.59 13.34
C PHE A 91 -11.36 16.70 13.57
N PHE A 92 -10.75 15.69 14.21
CA PHE A 92 -9.37 15.76 14.68
C PHE A 92 -8.42 14.85 13.89
N VAL A 93 -8.89 13.68 13.46
CA VAL A 93 -8.06 12.68 12.77
C VAL A 93 -7.40 13.25 11.52
N PRO A 94 -8.11 13.92 10.58
CA PRO A 94 -7.46 14.45 9.39
C PRO A 94 -6.35 15.47 9.70
N GLY A 95 -6.57 16.35 10.68
CA GLY A 95 -5.58 17.35 11.08
C GLY A 95 -4.33 16.73 11.72
N ARG A 96 -4.52 15.73 12.59
CA ARG A 96 -3.41 14.99 13.21
C ARG A 96 -2.56 14.25 12.17
N LEU A 97 -3.22 13.59 11.22
CA LEU A 97 -2.54 12.85 10.15
C LEU A 97 -1.79 13.80 9.20
N ALA A 98 -2.38 14.96 8.87
CA ALA A 98 -1.70 15.99 8.08
C ALA A 98 -0.44 16.53 8.78
N GLY A 99 -0.55 16.79 10.09
CA GLY A 99 0.60 17.21 10.91
C GLY A 99 1.70 16.15 10.93
N ALA A 100 1.35 14.88 11.18
CA ALA A 100 2.31 13.78 11.17
C ALA A 100 3.01 13.60 9.82
N ALA A 101 2.26 13.68 8.72
CA ALA A 101 2.80 13.61 7.36
C ALA A 101 3.84 14.72 7.09
N LEU A 102 3.51 15.96 7.46
CA LEU A 102 4.40 17.10 7.32
C LEU A 102 5.66 16.93 8.17
N SER A 103 5.52 16.57 9.45
CA SER A 103 6.66 16.33 10.34
C SER A 103 7.60 15.27 9.78
N ARG A 104 7.06 14.17 9.23
CA ARG A 104 7.87 13.10 8.64
C ARG A 104 8.62 13.55 7.40
N ILE A 105 7.97 14.29 6.49
CA ILE A 105 8.63 14.84 5.31
C ILE A 105 9.74 15.80 5.73
N LEU A 106 9.51 16.66 6.73
CA LEU A 106 10.55 17.54 7.23
C LEU A 106 11.71 16.77 7.86
N LEU A 107 11.46 15.75 8.68
CA LEU A 107 12.54 14.99 9.31
C LEU A 107 13.39 14.18 8.32
N THR A 108 12.76 13.65 7.26
CA THR A 108 13.43 12.77 6.29
C THR A 108 14.02 13.52 5.09
N LYS A 109 13.38 14.64 4.68
CA LYS A 109 13.72 15.37 3.45
C LYS A 109 14.11 16.82 3.68
N ALA A 110 13.93 17.38 4.88
CA ALA A 110 14.54 18.66 5.17
C ALA A 110 16.03 18.46 5.38
N GLU A 111 16.81 18.87 4.39
CA GLU A 111 18.08 19.46 4.71
C GLU A 111 17.78 20.72 5.54
N ALA A 112 18.00 20.64 6.86
CA ALA A 112 17.65 21.62 7.90
C ALA A 112 17.29 23.04 7.42
N PRO A 113 16.15 23.62 7.85
CA PRO A 113 16.00 25.05 7.88
C PRO A 113 16.95 25.57 8.97
N LEU A 114 18.20 25.84 8.61
CA LEU A 114 18.99 26.81 9.36
C LEU A 114 18.29 28.15 9.14
N HIS A 115 17.38 28.46 10.05
CA HIS A 115 16.96 29.82 10.29
C HIS A 115 18.23 30.67 10.35
N SER A 116 18.27 31.71 9.52
CA SER A 116 19.29 32.73 9.56
C SER A 116 19.35 33.28 10.98
N ILE A 117 20.37 32.88 11.75
CA ILE A 117 20.89 33.77 12.76
C ILE A 117 21.53 34.90 11.95
N ALA A 118 20.93 36.07 12.10
CA ALA A 118 21.30 37.37 11.57
C ALA A 118 22.66 37.44 10.86
N GLU A 119 22.59 37.86 9.59
CA GLU A 119 23.47 38.85 8.97
C GLU A 119 24.85 39.03 9.63
N VAL A 120 25.85 38.30 9.13
CA VAL A 120 27.18 38.88 8.95
C VAL A 120 27.60 38.62 7.50
N GLU A 121 27.72 39.74 6.79
CA GLU A 121 27.84 39.91 5.35
C GLU A 121 29.08 39.22 4.77
N GLY A 122 28.92 38.57 3.60
CA GLY A 122 30.08 38.10 2.85
C GLY A 122 29.80 37.10 1.73
N LYS A 123 28.98 37.45 0.74
CA LYS A 123 28.99 36.84 -0.60
C LYS A 123 28.95 35.30 -0.67
N VAL A 124 28.09 34.64 0.11
CA VAL A 124 27.65 33.29 -0.27
C VAL A 124 26.45 33.48 -1.17
N LYS A 125 26.62 33.20 -2.46
CA LYS A 125 25.53 33.17 -3.44
C LYS A 125 24.35 32.46 -2.78
N ALA A 126 23.20 33.12 -2.67
CA ALA A 126 21.95 32.47 -2.29
C ALA A 126 21.74 31.33 -3.29
N GLN A 127 22.23 30.14 -2.95
CA GLN A 127 22.03 28.93 -3.72
C GLN A 127 20.52 28.79 -3.76
N LYS A 128 19.93 29.00 -4.95
CA LYS A 128 18.50 28.86 -5.21
C LYS A 128 18.13 27.40 -4.92
N ARG A 129 17.89 27.10 -3.65
CA ARG A 129 17.65 25.75 -3.15
C ARG A 129 16.32 25.31 -3.73
N ARG A 130 16.32 24.15 -4.38
CA ARG A 130 15.09 23.58 -4.94
C ARG A 130 14.07 23.40 -3.80
N PRO A 131 12.79 23.76 -3.98
CA PRO A 131 11.79 23.54 -2.94
C PRO A 131 11.71 22.04 -2.64
N VAL A 132 11.58 21.68 -1.36
CA VAL A 132 11.54 20.27 -0.89
C VAL A 132 10.54 19.44 -1.70
N SER A 133 9.37 20.02 -2.00
CA SER A 133 8.35 19.41 -2.85
C SER A 133 8.90 18.97 -4.22
N SER A 134 9.67 19.82 -4.91
CA SER A 134 10.24 19.45 -6.21
C SER A 134 11.22 18.28 -6.14
N SER A 135 12.00 18.18 -5.06
CA SER A 135 12.95 17.08 -4.88
C SER A 135 12.23 15.76 -4.63
N ILE A 136 11.25 15.74 -3.71
CA ILE A 136 10.51 14.50 -3.40
C ILE A 136 9.70 14.00 -4.59
N TYR A 137 9.15 14.89 -5.42
CA TYR A 137 8.44 14.48 -6.64
C TYR A 137 9.39 13.96 -7.72
N SER A 138 10.60 14.50 -7.84
CA SER A 138 11.62 13.98 -8.76
C SER A 138 12.04 12.57 -8.36
N ASP A 139 12.37 12.39 -7.09
CA ASP A 139 12.76 11.11 -6.48
C ASP A 139 11.66 10.04 -6.67
N ALA A 140 10.40 10.41 -6.43
CA ALA A 140 9.27 9.50 -6.62
C ALA A 140 9.09 9.09 -8.09
N LYS A 141 9.26 10.01 -9.05
CA LYS A 141 9.17 9.69 -10.49
C LYS A 141 10.28 8.71 -10.91
N GLU A 142 11.49 8.90 -10.40
CA GLU A 142 12.59 7.97 -10.63
C GLU A 142 12.30 6.58 -10.05
N CYS A 143 11.79 6.52 -8.81
CA CYS A 143 11.35 5.27 -8.18
C CYS A 143 10.28 4.56 -9.03
N LEU A 144 9.27 5.28 -9.52
CA LEU A 144 8.25 4.71 -10.41
C LEU A 144 8.85 4.16 -11.71
N ASN A 145 9.84 4.84 -12.29
CA ASN A 145 10.54 4.35 -13.48
C ASN A 145 11.32 3.07 -13.18
N LEU A 146 12.00 2.99 -12.02
CA LEU A 146 12.72 1.77 -11.60
C LEU A 146 11.78 0.60 -11.38
N LEU A 147 10.62 0.83 -10.76
CA LEU A 147 9.58 -0.19 -10.59
C LEU A 147 9.01 -0.65 -11.94
N SER A 148 8.72 0.30 -12.84
CA SER A 148 8.24 -0.01 -14.19
C SER A 148 9.27 -0.83 -14.97
N HIS A 149 10.55 -0.46 -14.89
CA HIS A 149 11.64 -1.22 -15.51
C HIS A 149 11.74 -2.63 -14.91
N ARG A 150 11.64 -2.76 -13.57
CA ARG A 150 11.70 -4.06 -12.90
C ARG A 150 10.53 -4.97 -13.27
N LEU A 151 9.32 -4.44 -13.30
CA LEU A 151 8.13 -5.19 -13.68
C LEU A 151 8.22 -5.64 -15.15
N GLY A 152 8.72 -4.76 -16.02
CA GLY A 152 8.88 -5.03 -17.45
C GLY A 152 7.54 -5.43 -18.08
N THR A 153 7.50 -6.63 -18.66
CA THR A 153 6.30 -7.26 -19.25
C THR A 153 5.69 -8.35 -18.37
N SER A 154 6.21 -8.56 -17.17
CA SER A 154 5.72 -9.58 -16.24
C SER A 154 4.41 -9.15 -15.59
N LEU A 155 3.62 -10.13 -15.14
CA LEU A 155 2.38 -9.86 -14.41
C LEU A 155 2.64 -9.37 -12.99
N TYR A 156 3.69 -9.91 -12.35
CA TYR A 156 4.16 -9.61 -11.00
C TYR A 156 5.68 -9.41 -10.99
N PHE A 157 6.22 -8.82 -9.93
CA PHE A 157 7.63 -8.41 -9.83
C PHE A 157 8.64 -9.57 -9.87
N PHE A 158 8.21 -10.79 -9.51
CA PHE A 158 9.03 -12.01 -9.58
C PHE A 158 8.45 -13.09 -10.49
N GLY A 159 7.57 -12.72 -11.42
CA GLY A 159 7.07 -13.62 -12.47
C GLY A 159 5.54 -13.72 -12.48
N ASN A 160 5.03 -14.95 -12.31
CA ASN A 160 3.63 -15.28 -12.57
C ASN A 160 2.76 -15.42 -11.31
N ALA A 161 3.36 -15.48 -10.12
CA ALA A 161 2.64 -15.53 -8.86
C ALA A 161 2.82 -14.22 -8.08
N PRO A 162 1.77 -13.72 -7.39
CA PRO A 162 1.88 -12.55 -6.53
C PRO A 162 2.76 -12.87 -5.30
N THR A 163 3.54 -11.88 -4.88
CA THR A 163 4.43 -11.94 -3.72
C THR A 163 4.14 -10.80 -2.74
N SER A 164 4.81 -10.79 -1.59
CA SER A 164 4.70 -9.66 -0.65
C SER A 164 5.10 -8.34 -1.31
N LEU A 165 6.14 -8.34 -2.16
CA LEU A 165 6.56 -7.16 -2.90
C LEU A 165 5.43 -6.58 -3.75
N ASP A 166 4.66 -7.43 -4.45
CA ASP A 166 3.52 -6.99 -5.25
C ASP A 166 2.45 -6.32 -4.38
N ALA A 167 2.17 -6.88 -3.21
CA ALA A 167 1.21 -6.29 -2.26
C ALA A 167 1.70 -4.92 -1.74
N PHE A 168 2.99 -4.79 -1.42
CA PHE A 168 3.59 -3.52 -1.00
C PHE A 168 3.52 -2.48 -2.12
N VAL A 169 4.03 -2.79 -3.32
CA VAL A 169 4.00 -1.87 -4.48
C VAL A 169 2.56 -1.46 -4.77
N PHE A 170 1.63 -2.42 -4.79
CA PHE A 170 0.21 -2.15 -4.99
C PHE A 170 -0.36 -1.21 -3.91
N GLY A 171 0.01 -1.39 -2.64
CA GLY A 171 -0.41 -0.52 -1.53
C GLY A 171 -0.06 0.96 -1.76
N TYR A 172 1.13 1.22 -2.28
CA TYR A 172 1.57 2.57 -2.64
C TYR A 172 0.92 3.10 -3.93
N LEU A 173 0.84 2.27 -4.97
CA LEU A 173 0.39 2.72 -6.29
C LEU A 173 -1.13 2.84 -6.41
N ALA A 174 -1.90 1.96 -5.78
CA ALA A 174 -3.35 1.91 -5.95
C ALA A 174 -4.08 3.19 -5.50
N PRO A 175 -3.77 3.80 -4.34
CA PRO A 175 -4.34 5.09 -3.96
C PRO A 175 -4.04 6.18 -4.97
N LEU A 176 -2.77 6.28 -5.40
CA LEU A 176 -2.35 7.26 -6.39
C LEU A 176 -3.01 7.04 -7.76
N HIS A 177 -3.17 5.78 -8.19
CA HIS A 177 -3.78 5.41 -9.45
C HIS A 177 -5.29 5.69 -9.49
N LYS A 178 -5.99 5.48 -8.37
CA LYS A 178 -7.47 5.56 -8.32
C LYS A 178 -8.03 6.86 -7.76
N ALA A 179 -7.26 7.64 -7.00
CA ALA A 179 -7.74 8.90 -6.44
C ALA A 179 -8.06 9.92 -7.55
N SER A 180 -9.14 10.68 -7.41
CA SER A 180 -9.45 11.81 -8.29
C SER A 180 -8.76 13.07 -7.74
N LEU A 181 -7.47 13.23 -8.06
CA LEU A 181 -6.63 14.33 -7.55
C LEU A 181 -6.70 15.56 -8.48
N PRO A 182 -7.09 16.74 -7.97
CA PRO A 182 -6.99 18.00 -8.72
C PRO A 182 -5.55 18.36 -9.10
N SER A 183 -4.62 18.29 -8.14
CA SER A 183 -3.19 18.50 -8.34
C SER A 183 -2.51 17.14 -8.58
N GLY A 184 -2.31 16.83 -9.87
CA GLY A 184 -2.06 15.46 -10.33
C GLY A 184 -0.66 15.14 -10.83
N GLN A 185 0.40 15.94 -10.57
CA GLN A 185 1.68 15.76 -11.28
C GLN A 185 2.31 14.36 -11.15
N LEU A 186 2.22 13.74 -9.97
CA LEU A 186 2.77 12.41 -9.72
C LEU A 186 1.84 11.34 -10.32
N GLN A 187 0.53 11.55 -10.23
CA GLN A 187 -0.45 10.67 -10.85
C GLN A 187 -0.35 10.69 -12.38
N GLN A 188 -0.11 11.85 -12.99
CA GLN A 188 0.10 12.00 -14.43
C GLN A 188 1.32 11.20 -14.89
N HIS A 189 2.42 11.26 -14.13
CA HIS A 189 3.61 10.43 -14.40
C HIS A 189 3.30 8.94 -14.29
N LEU A 190 2.59 8.50 -13.23
CA LEU A 190 2.19 7.10 -13.09
C LEU A 190 1.31 6.64 -14.26
N LYS A 191 0.40 7.48 -14.77
CA LYS A 191 -0.47 7.19 -15.92
C LYS A 191 0.31 7.00 -17.23
N GLN A 192 1.51 7.57 -17.36
CA GLN A 192 2.40 7.33 -18.51
C GLN A 192 3.05 5.94 -18.45
N LEU A 193 3.18 5.37 -17.25
CA LEU A 193 3.73 4.03 -17.03
C LEU A 193 2.62 2.98 -17.13
N HIS A 194 2.28 2.62 -18.36
CA HIS A 194 1.13 1.74 -18.65
C HIS A 194 1.22 0.37 -17.97
N ASN A 195 2.42 -0.19 -17.82
CA ASN A 195 2.61 -1.51 -17.19
C ASN A 195 2.28 -1.48 -15.69
N LEU A 196 2.66 -0.42 -14.97
CA LEU A 196 2.28 -0.23 -13.57
C LEU A 196 0.77 0.02 -13.40
N CYS A 197 0.15 0.76 -14.33
CA CYS A 197 -1.30 0.94 -14.34
C CYS A 197 -2.04 -0.39 -14.60
N HIS A 198 -1.54 -1.19 -15.54
CA HIS A 198 -2.06 -2.51 -15.84
C HIS A 198 -1.91 -3.45 -14.64
N PHE A 199 -0.74 -3.46 -13.99
CA PHE A 199 -0.47 -4.18 -12.75
C PHE A 199 -1.49 -3.83 -11.66
N CYS A 200 -1.72 -2.55 -11.38
CA CYS A 200 -2.71 -2.12 -10.38
C CYS A 200 -4.14 -2.55 -10.75
N SER A 201 -4.50 -2.45 -12.03
CA SER A 201 -5.83 -2.84 -12.50
C SER A 201 -6.05 -4.35 -12.41
N THR A 202 -5.03 -5.14 -12.74
CA THR A 202 -5.02 -6.59 -12.64
C THR A 202 -5.21 -7.04 -11.19
N ILE A 203 -4.45 -6.49 -10.25
CA ILE A 203 -4.58 -6.83 -8.82
C ILE A 203 -5.97 -6.47 -8.30
N LEU A 204 -6.50 -5.29 -8.65
CA LEU A 204 -7.86 -4.90 -8.27
C LEU A 204 -8.91 -5.88 -8.81
N GLN A 205 -8.80 -6.28 -10.07
CA GLN A 205 -9.73 -7.22 -10.69
C GLN A 205 -9.68 -8.60 -10.03
N ASN A 206 -8.47 -9.13 -9.82
CA ASN A 206 -8.26 -10.49 -9.34
C ASN A 206 -8.55 -10.67 -7.85
N TYR A 207 -8.32 -9.65 -7.02
CA TYR A 207 -8.36 -9.79 -5.55
C TYR A 207 -9.33 -8.87 -4.83
N PHE A 208 -9.85 -7.82 -5.48
CA PHE A 208 -10.69 -6.80 -4.82
C PHE A 208 -12.04 -6.57 -5.49
N THR A 209 -12.37 -7.28 -6.56
CA THR A 209 -13.73 -7.31 -7.10
C THR A 209 -14.57 -8.20 -6.20
N GLU A 210 -15.48 -7.60 -5.42
CA GLU A 210 -16.47 -8.39 -4.67
C GLU A 210 -17.31 -9.23 -5.64
N ALA A 211 -17.54 -10.48 -5.26
CA ALA A 211 -18.50 -11.41 -5.83
C ALA A 211 -19.93 -10.87 -5.71
N GLY A 212 -20.24 -9.82 -6.48
CA GLY A 212 -21.57 -9.21 -6.61
C GLY A 212 -22.46 -9.89 -7.66
N SER A 213 -22.06 -11.05 -8.20
CA SER A 213 -22.95 -11.98 -8.91
C SER A 213 -22.26 -13.33 -9.11
N GLY A 214 -22.70 -14.36 -8.37
CA GLY A 214 -22.25 -15.73 -8.56
C GLY A 214 -21.37 -16.24 -7.42
N ARG A 215 -21.96 -17.09 -6.57
CA ARG A 215 -21.23 -18.00 -5.67
C ARG A 215 -20.15 -18.76 -6.48
N PRO A 216 -18.95 -19.02 -5.93
CA PRO A 216 -18.10 -20.05 -6.49
C PRO A 216 -18.73 -21.43 -6.20
N HIS A 217 -19.42 -21.99 -7.20
CA HIS A 217 -19.72 -23.42 -7.26
C HIS A 217 -18.41 -24.19 -7.45
N SER A 218 -17.77 -24.58 -6.36
CA SER A 218 -16.77 -25.66 -6.40
C SER A 218 -16.55 -26.38 -5.07
N ASN A 219 -17.07 -25.87 -3.94
CA ASN A 219 -16.94 -26.54 -2.65
C ASN A 219 -18.29 -26.98 -2.02
N GLN A 220 -19.43 -26.50 -2.52
CA GLN A 220 -20.73 -26.88 -1.94
C GLN A 220 -21.12 -28.32 -2.32
N ASP A 221 -20.87 -28.72 -3.57
CA ASP A 221 -21.24 -30.07 -4.06
C ASP A 221 -20.45 -31.19 -3.36
N ALA A 222 -19.20 -30.91 -2.96
CA ALA A 222 -18.37 -31.87 -2.20
C ALA A 222 -18.82 -31.98 -0.73
N VAL A 223 -19.27 -30.87 -0.13
CA VAL A 223 -19.80 -30.85 1.25
C VAL A 223 -21.16 -31.53 1.29
N ASP A 224 -22.03 -31.28 0.30
CA ASP A 224 -23.35 -31.88 0.20
C ASP A 224 -23.27 -33.39 -0.08
N ALA A 225 -22.33 -33.83 -0.93
CA ALA A 225 -22.07 -35.25 -1.16
C ALA A 225 -21.56 -35.98 0.10
N ASN A 226 -20.73 -35.31 0.92
CA ASN A 226 -20.26 -35.88 2.19
C ASN A 226 -21.37 -35.91 3.25
N LEU A 227 -22.24 -34.89 3.29
CA LEU A 227 -23.38 -34.84 4.21
C LEU A 227 -24.43 -35.91 3.87
N GLN A 228 -24.66 -36.17 2.57
CA GLN A 228 -25.52 -37.26 2.12
C GLN A 228 -24.96 -38.64 2.49
N LYS A 229 -23.64 -38.85 2.35
CA LYS A 229 -22.98 -40.10 2.78
C LYS A 229 -23.09 -40.32 4.29
N LEU A 230 -22.89 -39.27 5.09
CA LEU A 230 -23.06 -39.34 6.55
C LEU A 230 -24.51 -39.69 6.92
N THR A 231 -25.49 -39.08 6.26
CA THR A 231 -26.91 -39.35 6.51
C THR A 231 -27.28 -40.80 6.15
N GLN A 232 -26.73 -41.34 5.06
CA GLN A 232 -26.93 -42.74 4.68
C GLN A 232 -26.29 -43.73 5.66
N LEU A 233 -25.12 -43.40 6.21
CA LEU A 233 -24.45 -44.24 7.21
C LEU A 233 -25.23 -44.27 8.53
N VAL A 234 -25.71 -43.12 9.00
CA VAL A 234 -26.51 -43.02 10.23
C VAL A 234 -27.83 -43.80 10.10
N ASN A 235 -28.51 -43.70 8.95
CA ASN A 235 -29.73 -44.49 8.70
C ASN A 235 -29.45 -45.99 8.59
N LYS A 236 -28.27 -46.38 8.06
CA LYS A 236 -27.89 -47.79 7.96
C LYS A 236 -27.55 -48.40 9.32
N GLU A 237 -26.87 -47.65 10.19
CA GLU A 237 -26.60 -48.09 11.57
C GLU A 237 -27.88 -48.18 12.40
N SER A 238 -28.80 -47.22 12.25
CA SER A 238 -30.08 -47.24 12.97
C SER A 238 -30.92 -48.49 12.64
N ASN A 239 -30.92 -48.93 11.38
CA ASN A 239 -31.64 -50.14 10.94
C ASN A 239 -30.98 -51.47 11.36
N LEU A 240 -29.72 -51.44 11.81
CA LEU A 240 -29.02 -52.62 12.34
C LEU A 240 -29.23 -52.82 13.84
N ILE A 241 -29.74 -51.79 14.54
CA ILE A 241 -29.96 -51.80 15.99
C ILE A 241 -31.41 -52.23 16.32
N GLU A 242 -32.34 -52.15 15.36
CA GLU A 242 -33.75 -52.60 15.51
C GLU A 242 -34.01 -54.06 15.07
N LYS A 243 -32.97 -54.88 14.86
CA LYS A 243 -33.06 -56.32 14.61
C LYS A 243 -32.30 -57.11 15.66
#